data_AF-A0A0C2ZAH6-F1
#
_entry.id   AF-A0A0C2ZAH6-F1
#
_cell.length_a   1.000
_cell.length_b   1.000
_cell.length_c   1.000
_cell.angle_alpha   90.00
_cell.angle_beta   90.00
_cell.angle_gamma   90.00
#
_symmetry.space_group_name_H-M   'P 1'
#
loop_
_entity.id
_entity.type
_entity.pdbx_description
1 polymer ?
#
loop_
_entity_poly.entity_id
_entity_poly.type
_entity_poly.pdbx_seq_one_letter_code
_entity_poly.pdbx_strand_id
1 'polypeptide(L)'
;MKNHTILFVLIVGLGGTISYFIAGSLIVSTLTLLLGTVFLYFSRMNNAHRRENLNIIKNEEKLYFYLSDDILFTIDLPQHKNLAEVVKTSVQNEMITLKDIVREICFINFKNERLEKELNALIQINRASSPY
;
A
#
# COMPACT_ATOMS: atom_id res chain seq x y z
N MET A 1 -9.53 0.97 -7.28
CA MET A 1 -10.31 0.69 -6.04
C MET A 1 -11.80 1.07 -6.11
N LYS A 2 -12.21 2.24 -6.66
CA LYS A 2 -13.64 2.65 -6.71
C LYS A 2 -14.59 1.60 -7.31
N ASN A 3 -14.20 0.94 -8.40
CA ASN A 3 -15.05 -0.04 -9.08
C ASN A 3 -15.31 -1.31 -8.25
N HIS A 4 -14.33 -1.78 -7.46
CA HIS A 4 -14.49 -2.97 -6.61
C HIS A 4 -15.41 -2.70 -5.42
N THR A 5 -15.39 -1.49 -4.85
CA THR A 5 -16.31 -1.12 -3.76
C THR A 5 -17.77 -1.07 -4.24
N ILE A 6 -18.02 -0.52 -5.43
CA ILE A 6 -19.36 -0.47 -6.03
C ILE A 6 -19.88 -1.88 -6.32
N LEU A 7 -19.03 -2.75 -6.89
CA LEU A 7 -19.37 -4.14 -7.17
C LEU A 7 -19.75 -4.90 -5.89
N PHE A 8 -19.01 -4.67 -4.79
CA PHE A 8 -19.26 -5.35 -3.53
C PHE A 8 -20.56 -4.89 -2.85
N VAL A 9 -20.86 -3.59 -2.89
CA VAL A 9 -22.16 -3.05 -2.42
C VAL A 9 -23.32 -3.66 -3.19
N LEU A 10 -23.18 -3.82 -4.51
CA LEU A 10 -24.16 -4.50 -5.35
C LEU A 10 -24.37 -5.96 -4.94
N ILE A 11 -23.30 -6.72 -4.71
CA ILE A 11 -23.37 -8.13 -4.29
C ILE A 11 -24.03 -8.28 -2.92
N VAL A 12 -23.66 -7.44 -1.95
CA VAL A 12 -24.25 -7.45 -0.60
C VAL A 12 -25.73 -7.07 -0.65
N GLY A 13 -26.11 -6.06 -1.44
CA GLY A 13 -27.51 -5.66 -1.63
C GLY A 13 -28.36 -6.75 -2.30
N LEU A 14 -27.82 -7.40 -3.34
CA LEU A 14 -28.48 -8.52 -4.02
C LEU A 14 -28.60 -9.74 -3.09
N GLY A 15 -27.56 -10.05 -2.31
CA GLY A 15 -27.60 -11.13 -1.31
C GLY A 15 -28.67 -10.89 -0.24
N GLY A 16 -28.77 -9.66 0.27
CA GLY A 16 -29.79 -9.27 1.24
C GLY A 16 -31.22 -9.39 0.70
N THR A 17 -31.46 -8.96 -0.55
CA THR A 17 -32.77 -9.10 -1.20
C THR A 17 -33.12 -10.55 -1.51
N ILE A 18 -32.17 -11.35 -2.04
CA ILE A 18 -32.37 -12.78 -2.29
C ILE A 18 -32.66 -13.53 -0.98
N SER A 19 -31.92 -13.25 0.09
CA SER A 19 -32.14 -13.88 1.40
C SER A 19 -33.53 -13.57 1.97
N TYR A 20 -34.06 -12.37 1.72
CA TYR A 20 -35.43 -12.00 2.10
C TYR A 20 -36.47 -12.84 1.35
N PHE A 21 -36.30 -13.03 0.04
CA PHE A 21 -37.22 -13.84 -0.78
C PHE A 21 -37.15 -15.33 -0.46
N ILE A 22 -35.98 -15.87 -0.12
CA ILE A 22 -35.80 -17.30 0.20
C ILE A 22 -36.25 -17.63 1.63
N ALA A 23 -35.83 -16.82 2.62
CA ALA A 23 -36.09 -17.11 4.02
C ALA A 23 -37.41 -16.51 4.52
N GLY A 24 -38.04 -15.60 3.77
CA GLY A 24 -39.25 -14.88 4.17
C GLY A 24 -39.07 -14.02 5.43
N SER A 25 -37.82 -13.83 5.88
CA SER A 25 -37.50 -13.26 7.19
C SER A 25 -36.73 -11.96 7.00
N LEU A 26 -37.36 -10.87 7.41
CA LEU A 26 -36.76 -9.54 7.53
C LEU A 26 -35.50 -9.59 8.42
N ILE A 27 -35.50 -10.44 9.45
CA ILE A 27 -34.38 -10.57 10.40
C ILE A 27 -33.13 -11.08 9.67
N VAL A 28 -33.26 -12.11 8.85
CA VAL A 28 -32.12 -12.71 8.10
C VAL A 28 -31.53 -11.70 7.12
N SER A 29 -32.37 -11.01 6.36
CA SER A 29 -31.94 -10.00 5.39
C SER A 29 -31.24 -8.80 6.06
N THR A 30 -31.78 -8.33 7.19
CA THR A 30 -31.18 -7.23 7.96
C THR A 30 -29.82 -7.65 8.54
N LEU A 31 -29.69 -8.89 9.01
CA LEU A 31 -28.43 -9.43 9.53
C LEU A 31 -27.36 -9.53 8.43
N THR A 32 -27.73 -9.98 7.23
CA THR A 32 -26.82 -10.07 6.08
C THR A 32 -26.30 -8.69 5.65
N LEU A 33 -27.18 -7.68 5.59
CA LEU A 33 -26.80 -6.31 5.25
C LEU A 33 -25.88 -5.69 6.32
N LEU A 34 -26.18 -5.93 7.60
CA LEU A 34 -25.37 -5.46 8.72
C LEU A 34 -23.96 -6.08 8.67
N LEU A 35 -23.86 -7.40 8.48
CA LEU A 35 -22.56 -8.07 8.39
C LEU A 35 -21.77 -7.61 7.17
N GLY A 36 -22.43 -7.42 6.02
CA GLY A 36 -21.79 -6.91 4.81
C GLY A 36 -21.28 -5.47 4.95
N THR A 37 -22.03 -4.60 5.64
CA THR A 37 -21.58 -3.21 5.91
C THR A 37 -20.43 -3.16 6.92
N VAL A 38 -20.48 -3.97 7.98
CA VAL A 38 -19.37 -4.11 8.94
C VAL A 38 -18.12 -4.64 8.25
N PHE A 39 -18.26 -5.66 7.39
CA PHE A 39 -17.14 -6.18 6.60
C PHE A 39 -16.53 -5.10 5.69
N LEU A 40 -17.36 -4.31 5.00
CA LEU A 40 -16.89 -3.21 4.16
C LEU A 40 -16.17 -2.13 4.97
N TYR A 41 -16.65 -1.82 6.17
CA TYR A 41 -16.01 -0.88 7.08
C TYR A 41 -14.60 -1.36 7.46
N PHE A 42 -14.47 -2.60 7.92
CA PHE A 42 -13.16 -3.18 8.28
C PHE A 42 -12.24 -3.40 7.08
N SER A 43 -12.78 -3.82 5.93
CA SER A 43 -12.00 -3.97 4.69
C SER A 43 -11.44 -2.63 4.22
N ARG A 44 -12.24 -1.56 4.31
CA ARG A 44 -11.79 -0.20 3.99
C ARG A 44 -10.74 0.28 5.00
N MET A 45 -10.92 0.00 6.30
CA MET A 45 -9.99 0.38 7.35
C MET A 45 -8.64 -0.34 7.21
N ASN A 46 -8.64 -1.66 6.98
CA ASN A 46 -7.43 -2.46 6.75
C ASN A 46 -6.71 -2.06 5.47
N ASN A 47 -7.44 -1.82 4.37
CA ASN A 47 -6.83 -1.34 3.13
C ASN A 47 -6.36 0.12 3.21
N ALA A 48 -6.94 0.94 4.11
CA ALA A 48 -6.48 2.30 4.33
C ALA A 48 -5.09 2.33 4.98
N HIS A 49 -4.76 1.32 5.78
CA HIS A 49 -3.49 1.20 6.51
C HIS A 49 -2.56 0.15 5.91
N ARG A 50 -2.70 -0.16 4.61
CA ARG A 50 -1.83 -1.15 3.96
C ARG A 50 -0.40 -0.64 4.00
N ARG A 51 0.38 -1.26 4.88
CA ARG A 51 1.80 -1.00 5.07
C ARG A 51 2.56 -1.71 3.97
N GLU A 52 3.20 -0.95 3.09
CA GLU A 52 3.94 -1.52 1.97
C GLU A 52 5.45 -1.45 2.26
N ASN A 53 6.15 -2.54 1.97
CA ASN A 53 7.59 -2.66 2.15
C ASN A 53 8.28 -2.31 0.83
N LEU A 54 9.22 -1.38 0.86
CA LEU A 54 10.03 -1.04 -0.30
C LEU A 54 11.33 -1.86 -0.26
N ASN A 55 11.44 -2.86 -1.13
CA ASN A 55 12.64 -3.66 -1.29
C ASN A 55 13.51 -3.04 -2.38
N ILE A 56 14.76 -2.68 -2.06
CA ILE A 56 15.69 -2.10 -3.02
C ILE A 56 16.78 -3.12 -3.34
N ILE A 57 16.82 -3.58 -4.59
CA ILE A 57 17.78 -4.59 -5.06
C ILE A 57 18.77 -3.93 -6.02
N LYS A 58 20.06 -4.06 -5.73
CA LYS A 58 21.14 -3.60 -6.61
C LYS A 58 21.58 -4.74 -7.55
N ASN A 59 21.59 -4.45 -8.85
CA ASN A 59 22.34 -5.16 -9.88
C ASN A 59 23.51 -4.28 -10.36
N GLU A 60 24.44 -4.82 -11.14
CA GLU A 60 25.71 -4.18 -11.53
C GLU A 60 25.52 -2.77 -12.11
N GLU A 61 24.51 -2.60 -12.96
CA GLU A 61 24.22 -1.33 -13.64
C GLU A 61 22.92 -0.67 -13.17
N LYS A 62 22.10 -1.35 -12.36
CA LYS A 62 20.73 -0.89 -12.06
C LYS A 62 20.30 -1.11 -10.61
N LEU A 63 19.47 -0.21 -10.10
CA LEU A 63 18.75 -0.30 -8.84
C LEU A 63 17.28 -0.55 -9.14
N TYR A 64 16.75 -1.64 -8.60
CA TYR A 64 15.35 -2.03 -8.72
C TYR A 64 14.63 -1.73 -7.41
N PHE A 65 13.48 -1.07 -7.52
CA PHE A 65 12.65 -0.72 -6.39
C PHE A 65 11.37 -1.54 -6.48
N TYR A 66 11.18 -2.45 -5.54
CA TYR A 66 10.02 -3.32 -5.43
C TYR A 66 9.13 -2.85 -4.30
N LEU A 67 7.83 -2.84 -4.53
CA LEU A 67 6.83 -2.56 -3.52
C LEU A 67 6.06 -3.83 -3.19
N SER A 68 6.34 -4.39 -2.02
CA SER A 68 6.02 -5.79 -1.68
C SER A 68 6.68 -6.75 -2.69
N ASP A 69 6.06 -6.97 -3.84
CA ASP A 69 6.51 -7.89 -4.89
C ASP A 69 6.49 -7.28 -6.31
N ASP A 70 5.88 -6.09 -6.49
CA ASP A 70 5.77 -5.44 -7.80
C ASP A 70 6.94 -4.49 -8.05
N ILE A 71 7.55 -4.55 -9.25
CA ILE A 71 8.56 -3.56 -9.65
C ILE A 71 7.86 -2.22 -9.82
N LEU A 72 8.27 -1.26 -9.00
CA LEU A 72 7.73 0.07 -9.03
C LEU A 72 8.48 0.96 -10.03
N PHE A 73 9.81 0.98 -9.94
CA PHE A 73 10.68 1.66 -10.90
C PHE A 73 12.11 1.12 -10.85
N THR A 74 12.91 1.47 -11.85
CA THR A 74 14.32 1.09 -11.98
C THR A 74 15.17 2.30 -12.29
N ILE A 75 16.36 2.38 -11.72
CA ILE A 75 17.28 3.50 -11.88
C ILE A 75 18.65 2.97 -12.29
N ASP A 76 19.26 3.58 -13.30
CA ASP A 76 20.61 3.26 -13.71
C ASP A 76 21.62 3.77 -12.67
N LEU A 77 22.59 2.94 -12.26
CA LEU A 77 23.69 3.37 -11.41
C LEU A 77 24.72 4.13 -12.26
N PRO A 78 24.96 5.41 -11.97
CA PRO A 78 26.09 6.11 -12.57
C PRO A 78 27.40 5.56 -12.00
N GLN A 79 28.32 5.14 -12.87
CA GLN A 79 29.61 4.53 -12.49
C GLN A 79 30.51 5.43 -11.62
N HIS A 80 30.26 6.74 -11.59
CA HIS A 80 31.08 7.73 -10.87
C HIS A 80 30.38 8.41 -9.69
N LYS A 81 29.19 7.94 -9.26
CA LYS A 81 28.49 8.52 -8.11
C LYS A 81 28.48 7.56 -6.93
N ASN A 82 28.51 8.13 -5.73
CA ASN A 82 28.39 7.37 -4.50
C ASN A 82 27.02 6.69 -4.46
N LEU A 83 27.01 5.35 -4.36
CA LEU A 83 25.78 4.54 -4.28
C LEU A 83 24.82 5.06 -3.21
N ALA A 84 25.35 5.45 -2.05
CA ALA A 84 24.55 5.98 -0.94
C ALA A 84 23.78 7.24 -1.34
N GLU A 85 24.46 8.14 -2.05
CA GLU A 85 23.91 9.40 -2.50
C GLU A 85 22.88 9.19 -3.62
N VAL A 86 23.19 8.31 -4.59
CA VAL A 86 22.27 7.96 -5.67
C VAL A 86 20.99 7.35 -5.10
N VAL A 87 21.10 6.39 -4.18
CA VAL A 87 19.93 5.77 -3.55
C VAL A 87 19.15 6.78 -2.73
N LYS A 88 19.83 7.62 -1.92
CA LYS A 88 19.16 8.64 -1.11
C LYS A 88 18.41 9.66 -1.96
N THR A 89 19.04 10.22 -2.98
CA THR A 89 18.42 11.19 -3.89
C THR A 89 17.28 10.55 -4.68
N SER A 90 17.45 9.31 -5.12
CA SER A 90 16.40 8.56 -5.83
C SER A 90 15.20 8.31 -4.94
N VAL A 91 15.42 7.81 -3.72
CA VAL A 91 14.35 7.59 -2.73
C VAL A 91 13.69 8.92 -2.38
N GLN A 92 14.42 10.03 -2.22
CA GLN A 92 13.82 11.33 -1.89
C GLN A 92 13.00 11.92 -3.05
N ASN A 93 13.54 11.91 -4.28
CA ASN A 93 12.86 12.42 -5.46
C ASN A 93 11.64 11.58 -5.78
N GLU A 94 11.81 10.26 -5.78
CA GLU A 94 10.72 9.34 -6.06
C GLU A 94 9.80 9.16 -4.87
N MET A 95 10.17 9.46 -3.61
CA MET A 95 9.24 9.47 -2.47
C MET A 95 8.10 10.46 -2.69
N ILE A 96 8.36 11.56 -3.39
CA ILE A 96 7.35 12.54 -3.77
C ILE A 96 6.37 11.89 -4.77
N THR A 97 6.87 11.21 -5.80
CA THR A 97 6.07 10.46 -6.78
C THR A 97 5.35 9.26 -6.17
N LEU A 98 6.02 8.56 -5.25
CA LEU A 98 5.57 7.41 -4.48
C LEU A 98 4.47 7.80 -3.52
N LYS A 99 4.45 9.01 -2.96
CA LYS A 99 3.39 9.46 -2.05
C LYS A 99 2.00 9.39 -2.69
N ASP A 100 1.94 9.57 -4.01
CA ASP A 100 0.69 9.49 -4.77
C ASP A 100 0.29 8.04 -5.11
N ILE A 101 1.25 7.11 -5.18
CA ILE A 101 1.05 5.71 -5.57
C ILE A 101 0.95 4.78 -4.35
N VAL A 102 1.69 5.09 -3.29
CA VAL A 102 1.95 4.29 -2.10
C VAL A 102 1.56 5.15 -0.89
N ARG A 103 0.43 4.80 -0.28
CA ARG A 103 -0.12 5.58 0.84
C ARG A 103 0.84 5.69 2.02
N GLU A 104 1.65 4.67 2.26
CA GLU A 104 2.67 4.70 3.32
C GLU A 104 3.77 3.64 3.12
N ILE A 105 5.02 4.07 2.84
CA ILE A 105 6.19 3.18 2.88
C ILE A 105 6.61 3.02 4.33
N CYS A 106 6.54 1.79 4.83
CA CYS A 106 6.77 1.54 6.25
C CYS A 106 8.20 1.16 6.59
N PHE A 107 8.89 0.57 5.62
CA PHE A 107 10.20 -0.02 5.79
C PHE A 107 10.91 -0.07 4.44
N ILE A 108 12.18 0.29 4.42
CA ILE A 108 13.08 0.09 3.29
C ILE A 108 14.03 -1.04 3.63
N ASN A 109 14.02 -2.09 2.81
CA ASN A 109 14.99 -3.16 2.89
C ASN A 109 16.12 -2.91 1.88
N PHE A 110 17.36 -2.88 2.36
CA PHE A 110 18.53 -2.71 1.50
C PHE A 110 19.70 -3.52 2.02
N LYS A 111 20.45 -4.16 1.12
CA LYS A 111 21.56 -5.08 1.47
C LYS A 111 22.67 -4.45 2.33
N ASN A 112 22.83 -3.13 2.32
CA ASN A 112 23.80 -2.42 3.17
C ASN A 112 23.11 -1.92 4.45
N GLU A 113 23.43 -2.54 5.59
CA GLU A 113 22.80 -2.25 6.89
C GLU A 113 22.94 -0.78 7.35
N ARG A 114 24.06 -0.12 7.03
CA ARG A 114 24.25 1.29 7.37
C ARG A 114 23.29 2.16 6.57
N LEU A 115 23.18 1.90 5.27
CA LEU A 115 22.29 2.64 4.39
C LEU A 115 20.82 2.35 4.68
N GLU A 116 20.50 1.10 5.00
CA GLU A 116 19.17 0.68 5.43
C GLU A 116 18.70 1.47 6.65
N LYS A 117 19.55 1.61 7.68
CA LYS A 117 19.26 2.42 8.88
C LYS A 117 19.05 3.88 8.55
N GLU A 118 19.90 4.46 7.70
CA GLU A 118 19.78 5.86 7.26
C GLU A 118 18.48 6.11 6.48
N LEU A 119 18.10 5.20 5.58
CA LEU A 119 16.88 5.28 4.77
C LEU A 119 15.61 5.12 5.63
N ASN A 120 15.61 4.16 6.56
CA ASN A 120 14.49 3.99 7.49
C ASN A 120 14.34 5.17 8.46
N ALA A 121 15.44 5.82 8.86
CA ALA A 121 15.39 7.05 9.65
C ALA A 121 14.72 8.21 8.87
N LEU A 122 15.01 8.35 7.57
CA LEU A 122 14.39 9.37 6.70
C LEU A 122 12.87 9.16 6.57
N ILE A 123 12.41 7.91 6.50
CA ILE A 123 10.97 7.61 6.51
C ILE A 123 10.32 8.04 7.84
N GLN A 124 10.95 7.73 8.97
CA GLN A 124 10.40 8.07 10.29
C GLN A 124 10.28 9.60 10.50
N ILE A 125 11.27 10.36 10.02
CA ILE A 125 11.23 11.83 10.07
C ILE A 125 10.08 12.38 9.22
N ASN A 126 9.89 11.84 8.00
CA ASN A 126 8.80 12.24 7.12
C ASN A 126 7.41 11.83 7.62
N ARG A 127 7.32 10.79 8.47
CA ARG A 127 6.09 10.44 9.19
C ARG A 127 5.76 11.44 10.30
N ALA A 128 6.77 11.82 11.10
CA ALA A 128 6.58 12.76 12.20
C ALA A 128 6.15 14.16 11.74
N SER A 129 6.43 14.52 10.48
CA SER A 129 6.03 15.79 9.87
C SER A 129 4.72 15.75 9.06
N SER A 130 4.05 14.58 8.95
CA SER A 130 2.76 14.42 8.27
C SER A 130 1.63 14.26 9.29
N PRO A 131 0.82 15.29 9.58
CA PRO A 131 -0.19 15.28 10.64
C PRO A 131 -1.53 14.64 10.22
N TYR A 132 -1.51 13.66 9.30
CA TYR A 132 -2.70 13.03 8.74
C TYR A 132 -2.52 11.52 8.61
#